data_AF-A0A2V9DRK5-F1
#
_entry.id   AF-A0A2V9DRK5-F1
#
_cell.length_a   1.000
_cell.length_b   1.000
_cell.length_c   1.000
_cell.angle_alpha   90.00
_cell.angle_beta   90.00
_cell.angle_gamma   90.00
#
_symmetry.space_group_name_H-M   'P 1'
#
loop_
_entity.id
_entity.type
_entity.pdbx_description
1 polymer ?
#
loop_
_entity_poly.entity_id
_entity_poly.type
_entity_poly.pdbx_seq_one_letter_code
_entity_poly.pdbx_strand_id
1 'polypeptide(L)'
;WDDAAAKGGKFVEAVMKALWVFVGDTVPKGKAYKAGSIMDQIASKAAFPERIRLTIPRACRFAYEIASNRGARHDADEIEANEMDATVVVAVCAWVLAEMVSFAQKGLDLARAKSIVEGLMRRRYPFTEEIDGRVYTDIAQSALDAAVLILWHVYPVRMSREDLIASLIRHDYSENNSNVAASRVSRYVDNDGEGNLRLRNTGLRRADGLIHEGSM
;
A
#
# COMPACT_ATOMS: atom_id res chain seq x y z
N TRP A 1 -7.59 -1.02 -0.32
CA TRP A 1 -7.22 0.24 -0.98
C TRP A 1 -7.66 1.47 -0.17
N ASP A 2 -8.89 1.50 0.34
CA ASP A 2 -9.40 2.61 1.17
C ASP A 2 -8.53 2.97 2.38
N ASP A 3 -7.98 1.96 3.06
CA ASP A 3 -7.07 2.17 4.19
C ASP A 3 -5.77 2.90 3.76
N ALA A 4 -5.28 2.66 2.54
CA ALA A 4 -4.12 3.38 2.00
C ALA A 4 -4.46 4.86 1.73
N ALA A 5 -5.63 5.14 1.15
CA ALA A 5 -6.10 6.51 0.94
C ALA A 5 -6.29 7.26 2.27
N ALA A 6 -6.95 6.64 3.26
CA ALA A 6 -7.14 7.21 4.59
C ALA A 6 -5.81 7.50 5.31
N LYS A 7 -4.83 6.59 5.21
CA LYS A 7 -3.47 6.81 5.72
C LYS A 7 -2.73 7.92 4.96
N GLY A 8 -2.92 8.02 3.65
CA GLY A 8 -2.40 9.11 2.83
C GLY A 8 -2.90 10.48 3.26
N GLY A 9 -4.19 10.60 3.58
CA GLY A 9 -4.76 11.84 4.15
C GLY A 9 -4.07 12.24 5.46
N LYS A 10 -3.88 11.29 6.39
CA LYS A 10 -3.16 11.53 7.66
C LYS A 10 -1.69 11.92 7.44
N PHE A 11 -1.03 11.30 6.46
CA PHE A 11 0.33 11.67 6.08
C PHE A 11 0.39 13.13 5.60
N VAL A 12 -0.52 13.54 4.70
CA VAL A 12 -0.59 14.93 4.23
C VAL A 12 -0.78 15.90 5.39
N GLU A 13 -1.65 15.59 6.35
CA GLU A 13 -1.80 16.44 7.54
C GLU A 13 -0.50 16.57 8.34
N ALA A 14 0.23 15.48 8.53
CA ALA A 14 1.51 15.50 9.23
C ALA A 14 2.54 16.38 8.51
N VAL A 15 2.62 16.28 7.18
CA VAL A 15 3.49 17.13 6.36
C VAL A 15 3.09 18.59 6.47
N MET A 16 1.80 18.93 6.38
CA MET A 16 1.34 20.31 6.52
C MET A 16 1.63 20.89 7.90
N LYS A 17 1.47 20.11 8.97
CA LYS A 17 1.87 20.51 10.32
C LYS A 17 3.37 20.79 10.41
N ALA A 18 4.20 19.93 9.82
CA ALA A 18 5.66 20.09 9.80
C ALA A 18 6.08 21.36 9.03
N LEU A 19 5.51 21.58 7.85
CA LEU A 19 5.78 22.79 7.06
C LEU A 19 5.29 24.06 7.77
N TRP A 20 4.15 23.99 8.45
CA TRP A 20 3.59 25.12 9.21
C TRP A 20 4.52 25.56 10.35
N VAL A 21 5.05 24.59 11.12
CA VAL A 21 6.05 24.85 12.15
C VAL A 21 7.35 25.37 11.54
N PHE A 22 7.78 24.81 10.40
CA PHE A 22 9.00 25.25 9.71
C PHE A 22 8.91 26.72 9.26
N VAL A 23 7.73 27.20 8.85
CA VAL A 23 7.52 28.62 8.50
C VAL A 23 7.34 29.54 9.70
N GLY A 24 7.55 29.02 10.92
CA GLY A 24 7.55 29.78 12.18
C GLY A 24 6.19 29.94 12.83
N ASP A 25 5.14 29.28 12.33
CA ASP A 25 3.79 29.39 12.88
C ASP A 25 3.46 28.23 13.84
N THR A 26 2.43 28.44 14.68
CA THR A 26 1.94 27.42 15.62
C THR A 26 0.76 26.67 15.02
N VAL A 27 0.79 25.33 15.09
CA VAL A 27 -0.27 24.46 14.56
C VAL A 27 -1.60 24.71 15.31
N PRO A 28 -2.70 25.05 14.60
CA PRO A 28 -4.02 25.16 15.22
C PRO A 28 -4.47 23.83 15.84
N LYS A 29 -5.15 23.90 16.99
CA LYS A 29 -5.62 22.70 17.71
C LYS A 29 -7.06 22.32 17.33
N GLY A 30 -7.36 21.03 17.36
CA GLY A 30 -8.71 20.50 17.20
C GLY A 30 -9.37 20.93 15.89
N LYS A 31 -10.65 21.34 15.96
CA LYS A 31 -11.46 21.74 14.79
C LYS A 31 -10.96 22.99 14.05
N ALA A 32 -10.04 23.75 14.64
CA ALA A 32 -9.44 24.91 13.97
C ALA A 32 -8.41 24.49 12.90
N TYR A 33 -7.86 23.27 12.98
CA TYR A 33 -6.94 22.76 12.00
C TYR A 33 -7.67 22.43 10.68
N LYS A 34 -7.21 23.01 9.57
CA LYS A 34 -7.70 22.72 8.22
C LYS A 34 -6.52 22.67 7.26
N ALA A 35 -6.21 21.48 6.72
CA ALA A 35 -5.06 21.26 5.85
C ALA A 35 -5.05 22.21 4.64
N GLY A 36 -6.19 22.36 3.95
CA GLY A 36 -6.30 23.28 2.81
C GLY A 36 -6.01 24.75 3.16
N SER A 37 -6.47 25.23 4.32
CA SER A 37 -6.19 26.60 4.78
C SER A 37 -4.70 26.81 5.07
N ILE A 38 -4.03 25.81 5.66
CA ILE A 38 -2.59 25.85 5.89
C ILE A 38 -1.83 25.88 4.56
N MET A 39 -2.23 25.07 3.57
CA MET A 39 -1.62 25.08 2.24
C MET A 39 -1.69 26.48 1.60
N ASP A 40 -2.86 27.13 1.67
CA ASP A 40 -3.07 28.46 1.09
C ASP A 40 -2.27 29.54 1.82
N GLN A 41 -2.17 29.45 3.15
CA GLN A 41 -1.39 30.39 3.94
C GLN A 41 0.12 30.25 3.70
N ILE A 42 0.63 29.01 3.65
CA ILE A 42 2.04 28.71 3.37
C ILE A 42 2.47 29.28 2.00
N ALA A 43 1.59 29.23 1.00
CA ALA A 43 1.88 29.77 -0.33
C ALA A 43 2.26 31.27 -0.31
N SER A 44 1.68 32.03 0.63
CA SER A 44 1.92 33.48 0.78
C SER A 44 3.19 33.84 1.54
N LYS A 45 3.90 32.88 2.15
CA LYS A 45 5.08 33.12 3.01
C LYS A 45 6.35 33.41 2.22
N ALA A 46 6.37 34.42 1.35
CA ALA A 46 7.39 34.67 0.31
C ALA A 46 8.89 34.55 0.74
N ALA A 47 9.21 34.74 2.02
CA ALA A 47 10.55 34.55 2.57
C ALA A 47 11.09 33.11 2.49
N PHE A 48 10.23 32.10 2.28
CA PHE A 48 10.63 30.69 2.22
C PHE A 48 10.84 30.20 0.78
N PRO A 49 11.60 29.10 0.56
CA PRO A 49 11.81 28.55 -0.78
C PRO A 49 10.52 28.06 -1.44
N GLU A 50 10.47 28.10 -2.77
CA GLU A 50 9.30 27.66 -3.55
C GLU A 50 8.89 26.21 -3.25
N ARG A 51 9.85 25.31 -3.06
CA ARG A 51 9.56 23.90 -2.73
C ARG A 51 8.72 23.74 -1.45
N ILE A 52 8.94 24.61 -0.47
CA ILE A 52 8.20 24.64 0.81
C ILE A 52 6.85 25.31 0.64
N ARG A 53 6.79 26.39 -0.14
CA ARG A 53 5.58 27.20 -0.30
C ARG A 53 4.56 26.63 -1.27
N LEU A 54 5.03 26.04 -2.36
CA LEU A 54 4.23 25.68 -3.51
C LEU A 54 4.37 24.21 -3.88
N THR A 55 5.59 23.71 -4.11
CA THR A 55 5.77 22.38 -4.71
C THR A 55 5.24 21.26 -3.82
N ILE A 56 5.70 21.17 -2.56
CA ILE A 56 5.22 20.15 -1.62
C ILE A 56 3.72 20.36 -1.30
N PRO A 57 3.24 21.58 -0.97
CA PRO A 57 1.81 21.79 -0.70
C PRO A 57 0.88 21.45 -1.86
N ARG A 58 1.26 21.71 -3.11
CA ARG A 58 0.45 21.35 -4.29
C ARG A 58 0.36 19.85 -4.49
N ALA A 59 1.46 19.13 -4.32
CA ALA A 59 1.46 17.67 -4.35
C ALA A 59 0.57 17.09 -3.23
N CYS A 60 0.70 17.63 -2.02
CA CYS A 60 -0.15 17.27 -0.89
C CYS A 60 -1.64 17.57 -1.14
N ARG A 61 -1.98 18.70 -1.76
CA ARG A 61 -3.36 19.05 -2.11
C ARG A 61 -3.99 18.00 -3.03
N PHE A 62 -3.28 17.63 -4.09
CA PHE A 62 -3.75 16.60 -5.03
C PHE A 62 -4.01 15.25 -4.33
N ALA A 63 -3.05 14.75 -3.53
CA ALA A 63 -3.23 13.50 -2.80
C ALA A 63 -4.36 13.58 -1.76
N TYR A 64 -4.49 14.72 -1.07
CA TYR A 64 -5.50 14.92 -0.04
C TYR A 64 -6.91 14.96 -0.62
N GLU A 65 -7.11 15.64 -1.75
CA GLU A 65 -8.42 15.71 -2.42
C GLU A 65 -8.91 14.33 -2.89
N ILE A 66 -8.00 13.48 -3.38
CA ILE A 66 -8.32 12.08 -3.71
C ILE A 66 -8.70 11.32 -2.44
N ALA A 67 -7.85 11.38 -1.41
CA ALA A 67 -8.06 10.67 -0.16
C ALA A 67 -9.32 11.11 0.62
N SER A 68 -9.70 12.39 0.53
CA SER A 68 -10.81 12.96 1.30
C SER A 68 -12.15 12.92 0.59
N ASN A 69 -12.18 13.01 -0.75
CA ASN A 69 -13.42 13.29 -1.49
C ASN A 69 -13.94 12.10 -2.30
N ARG A 70 -13.16 11.03 -2.50
CA ARG A 70 -13.52 9.93 -3.41
C ARG A 70 -13.94 8.61 -2.75
N GLY A 71 -13.77 8.46 -1.44
CA GLY A 71 -14.11 7.22 -0.73
C GLY A 71 -15.59 6.98 -0.41
N ALA A 72 -16.55 7.66 -1.08
CA ALA A 72 -17.97 7.63 -0.67
C ALA A 72 -19.01 7.47 -1.80
N ARG A 73 -18.59 7.36 -3.07
CA ARG A 73 -19.51 7.10 -4.19
C ARG A 73 -19.27 5.70 -4.74
N HIS A 74 -20.03 4.74 -4.22
CA HIS A 74 -20.15 3.42 -4.81
C HIS A 74 -21.34 3.43 -5.78
N ASP A 75 -21.13 3.94 -7.00
CA ASP A 75 -22.06 3.64 -8.09
C ASP A 75 -21.64 2.30 -8.69
N ALA A 76 -22.56 1.32 -8.65
CA ALA A 76 -22.28 -0.06 -9.03
C ALA A 76 -21.92 -0.24 -10.53
N ASP A 77 -22.18 0.79 -11.34
CA ASP A 77 -21.92 0.81 -12.79
C ASP A 77 -20.66 1.62 -13.15
N GLU A 78 -19.89 2.12 -12.17
CA GLU A 78 -18.64 2.85 -12.39
C GLU A 78 -17.40 1.99 -12.12
N ILE A 79 -16.28 2.34 -12.76
CA ILE A 79 -14.99 1.71 -12.50
C ILE A 79 -14.59 2.01 -11.06
N GLU A 80 -14.35 0.97 -10.26
CA GLU A 80 -13.88 1.10 -8.89
C GLU A 80 -12.46 1.71 -8.89
N ALA A 81 -12.41 3.05 -8.78
CA ALA A 81 -11.19 3.85 -8.83
C ALA A 81 -10.24 3.63 -7.62
N ASN A 82 -10.60 2.77 -6.67
CA ASN A 82 -9.91 2.60 -5.40
C ASN A 82 -8.44 2.22 -5.56
N GLU A 83 -8.10 1.32 -6.50
CA GLU A 83 -6.70 0.96 -6.78
C GLU A 83 -5.94 2.10 -7.45
N MET A 84 -6.54 2.77 -8.44
CA MET A 84 -5.95 3.92 -9.13
C MET A 84 -5.64 5.05 -8.14
N ASP A 85 -6.62 5.41 -7.31
CA ASP A 85 -6.56 6.47 -6.31
C ASP A 85 -5.53 6.12 -5.22
N ALA A 86 -5.53 4.88 -4.72
CA ALA A 86 -4.54 4.46 -3.73
C ALA A 86 -3.12 4.43 -4.30
N THR A 87 -2.94 3.98 -5.54
CA THR A 87 -1.64 3.94 -6.22
C THR A 87 -1.06 5.34 -6.35
N VAL A 88 -1.85 6.31 -6.81
CA VAL A 88 -1.36 7.69 -6.98
C VAL A 88 -1.12 8.38 -5.63
N VAL A 89 -1.98 8.16 -4.62
CA VAL A 89 -1.78 8.71 -3.28
C VAL A 89 -0.48 8.18 -2.66
N VAL A 90 -0.22 6.88 -2.74
CA VAL A 90 1.01 6.28 -2.20
C VAL A 90 2.25 6.82 -2.92
N ALA A 91 2.21 6.91 -4.26
CA ALA A 91 3.31 7.44 -5.04
C ALA A 91 3.62 8.91 -4.70
N VAL A 92 2.58 9.75 -4.56
CA VAL A 92 2.74 11.15 -4.17
C VAL A 92 3.26 11.29 -2.74
N CYS A 93 2.80 10.46 -1.80
CA CYS A 93 3.31 10.47 -0.42
C CYS A 93 4.81 10.11 -0.37
N ALA A 94 5.23 9.09 -1.12
CA ALA A 94 6.63 8.70 -1.22
C ALA A 94 7.49 9.83 -1.81
N TRP A 95 7.02 10.46 -2.88
CA TRP A 95 7.69 11.61 -3.50
C TRP A 95 7.79 12.80 -2.53
N VAL A 96 6.72 13.15 -1.83
CA VAL A 96 6.71 14.23 -0.83
C VAL A 96 7.72 13.97 0.28
N LEU A 97 7.78 12.73 0.79
CA LEU A 97 8.73 12.37 1.83
C LEU A 97 10.18 12.44 1.32
N ALA A 98 10.43 11.99 0.09
CA ALA A 98 11.74 12.10 -0.55
C ALA A 98 12.15 13.57 -0.72
N GLU A 99 11.22 14.44 -1.11
CA GLU A 99 11.43 15.87 -1.25
C GLU A 99 11.73 16.55 0.10
N MET A 100 11.05 16.16 1.18
CA MET A 100 11.35 16.63 2.53
C MET A 100 12.75 16.20 3.01
N VAL A 101 13.16 14.95 2.75
CA VAL A 101 14.50 14.44 3.08
C VAL A 101 15.56 15.18 2.27
N SER A 102 15.34 15.35 0.96
CA SER A 102 16.20 16.14 0.07
C SER A 102 16.36 17.58 0.57
N PHE A 103 15.30 18.20 1.07
CA PHE A 103 15.38 19.54 1.67
C PHE A 103 16.16 19.56 2.98
N ALA A 104 15.93 18.59 3.85
CA ALA A 104 16.56 18.48 5.16
C ALA A 104 18.02 17.98 5.11
N GLN A 105 18.57 17.65 3.93
CA GLN A 105 19.87 16.99 3.79
C GLN A 105 21.02 17.72 4.49
N LYS A 106 20.95 19.06 4.68
CA LYS A 106 22.02 19.83 5.31
C LYS A 106 22.19 19.48 6.80
N GLY A 107 21.20 18.83 7.41
CA GLY A 107 21.28 18.28 8.77
C GLY A 107 21.56 16.77 8.81
N LEU A 108 21.82 16.14 7.67
CA LEU A 108 22.08 14.70 7.52
C LEU A 108 23.43 14.46 6.83
N ASP A 109 23.95 13.24 6.97
CA ASP A 109 24.96 12.75 6.04
C ASP A 109 24.37 12.65 4.62
N LEU A 110 25.09 13.19 3.63
CA LEU A 110 24.63 13.25 2.24
C LEU A 110 24.41 11.86 1.64
N ALA A 111 25.28 10.89 1.96
CA ALA A 111 25.13 9.53 1.47
C ALA A 111 23.86 8.87 2.06
N ARG A 112 23.60 9.09 3.36
CA ARG A 112 22.36 8.65 4.00
C ARG A 112 21.10 9.31 3.43
N ALA A 113 21.12 10.62 3.17
CA ALA A 113 19.97 11.30 2.58
C ALA A 113 19.66 10.74 1.18
N LYS A 114 20.70 10.51 0.37
CA LYS A 114 20.58 9.91 -0.96
C LYS A 114 19.99 8.50 -0.91
N SER A 115 20.49 7.64 -0.02
CA SER A 115 19.97 6.27 0.09
C SER A 115 18.51 6.20 0.51
N ILE A 116 18.05 7.12 1.37
CA ILE A 116 16.64 7.24 1.76
C ILE A 116 15.79 7.67 0.55
N VAL A 117 16.20 8.71 -0.17
CA VAL A 117 15.48 9.21 -1.37
C VAL A 117 15.38 8.11 -2.42
N GLU A 118 16.48 7.44 -2.72
CA GLU A 118 16.50 6.32 -3.66
C GLU A 118 15.57 5.20 -3.20
N GLY A 119 15.62 4.81 -1.92
CA GLY A 119 14.74 3.79 -1.35
C GLY A 119 13.25 4.11 -1.45
N LEU A 120 12.87 5.37 -1.22
CA LEU A 120 11.48 5.83 -1.35
C LEU A 120 10.97 5.78 -2.79
N MET A 121 11.87 6.01 -3.76
CA MET A 121 11.54 6.06 -5.18
C MET A 121 11.75 4.72 -5.92
N ARG A 122 12.21 3.67 -5.24
CA ARG A 122 12.33 2.34 -5.86
C ARG A 122 10.96 1.85 -6.33
N ARG A 123 10.95 1.26 -7.52
CA ARG A 123 9.77 0.51 -8.01
C ARG A 123 9.46 -0.60 -7.02
N ARG A 124 8.21 -0.66 -6.59
CA ARG A 124 7.67 -1.78 -5.84
C ARG A 124 6.99 -2.70 -6.83
N TYR A 125 7.42 -3.95 -6.87
CA TYR A 125 6.73 -4.99 -7.61
C TYR A 125 5.69 -5.61 -6.68
N PRO A 126 4.48 -5.90 -7.17
CA PRO A 126 3.54 -6.75 -6.46
C PRO A 126 4.22 -8.07 -6.08
N PHE A 127 4.00 -8.57 -4.86
CA PHE A 127 4.52 -9.88 -4.46
C PHE A 127 3.68 -11.04 -5.03
N THR A 128 2.54 -10.71 -5.64
CA THR A 128 1.70 -11.62 -6.42
C THR A 128 1.39 -11.00 -7.77
N GLU A 129 1.36 -11.82 -8.82
CA GLU A 129 0.98 -11.42 -10.17
C GLU A 129 -0.13 -12.34 -10.68
N GLU A 130 -1.13 -11.79 -11.36
CA GLU A 130 -2.16 -12.57 -12.03
C GLU A 130 -1.99 -12.47 -13.55
N ILE A 131 -1.85 -13.61 -14.22
CA ILE A 131 -1.71 -13.70 -15.67
C ILE A 131 -2.75 -14.67 -16.22
N ASP A 132 -3.78 -14.15 -16.89
CA ASP A 132 -4.90 -14.93 -17.43
C ASP A 132 -5.59 -15.83 -16.38
N GLY A 133 -5.91 -15.27 -15.20
CA GLY A 133 -6.53 -16.03 -14.10
C GLY A 133 -5.58 -16.95 -13.32
N ARG A 134 -4.27 -16.85 -13.56
CA ARG A 134 -3.24 -17.66 -12.89
C ARG A 134 -2.44 -16.78 -11.94
N VAL A 135 -2.47 -17.11 -10.65
CA VAL A 135 -1.78 -16.35 -9.61
C VAL A 135 -0.40 -16.94 -9.36
N TYR A 136 0.62 -16.09 -9.43
CA TYR A 136 2.00 -16.37 -9.06
C TYR A 136 2.39 -15.55 -7.84
N THR A 137 3.34 -16.03 -7.04
CA THR A 137 3.91 -15.28 -5.92
C THR A 137 5.42 -15.43 -5.79
N ASP A 138 6.12 -14.32 -5.54
CA ASP A 138 7.59 -14.29 -5.54
C ASP A 138 8.20 -14.40 -4.15
N ILE A 139 7.37 -14.31 -3.11
CA ILE A 139 7.81 -14.32 -1.70
C ILE A 139 7.65 -15.69 -1.03
N ALA A 140 6.98 -16.64 -1.69
CA ALA A 140 6.76 -17.97 -1.13
C ALA A 140 8.05 -18.76 -0.99
N GLN A 141 8.32 -19.26 0.22
CA GLN A 141 9.48 -20.10 0.52
C GLN A 141 9.14 -21.61 0.46
N SER A 142 7.86 -21.95 0.31
CA SER A 142 7.39 -23.34 0.24
C SER A 142 6.07 -23.45 -0.51
N ALA A 143 5.72 -24.66 -0.98
CA ALA A 143 4.43 -24.93 -1.62
C ALA A 143 3.23 -24.59 -0.73
N LEU A 144 3.38 -24.72 0.60
CA LEU A 144 2.34 -24.32 1.54
C LEU A 144 2.18 -22.80 1.61
N ASP A 145 3.28 -22.05 1.58
CA ASP A 145 3.24 -20.58 1.62
C ASP A 145 2.65 -20.06 0.31
N ALA A 146 3.05 -20.63 -0.83
CA ALA A 146 2.43 -20.35 -2.12
C ALA A 146 0.93 -20.64 -2.10
N ALA A 147 0.50 -21.78 -1.55
CA ALA A 147 -0.93 -22.12 -1.45
C ALA A 147 -1.71 -21.08 -0.62
N VAL A 148 -1.14 -20.64 0.50
CA VAL A 148 -1.76 -19.62 1.35
C VAL A 148 -1.83 -18.27 0.65
N LEU A 149 -0.78 -17.85 -0.06
CA LEU A 149 -0.70 -16.57 -0.76
C LEU A 149 -1.61 -16.53 -2.01
N ILE A 150 -1.71 -17.64 -2.76
CA ILE A 150 -2.65 -17.78 -3.88
C ILE A 150 -4.09 -17.67 -3.36
N LEU A 151 -4.43 -18.39 -2.29
CA LEU A 151 -5.76 -18.30 -1.69
C LEU A 151 -6.04 -16.93 -1.04
N TRP A 152 -5.00 -16.22 -0.60
CA TRP A 152 -5.12 -14.84 -0.10
C TRP A 152 -5.43 -13.88 -1.23
N HIS A 153 -4.79 -14.02 -2.39
CA HIS A 153 -5.02 -13.18 -3.56
C HIS A 153 -6.47 -13.25 -4.04
N VAL A 154 -7.06 -14.45 -4.08
CA VAL A 154 -8.45 -14.64 -4.54
C VAL A 154 -9.50 -14.42 -3.45
N TYR A 155 -9.10 -14.17 -2.20
CA TYR A 155 -10.05 -13.97 -1.10
C TYR A 155 -10.93 -12.73 -1.35
N PRO A 156 -12.26 -12.77 -1.12
CA PRO A 156 -13.03 -13.79 -0.38
C PRO A 156 -13.63 -14.91 -1.23
N VAL A 157 -13.23 -15.05 -2.50
CA VAL A 157 -13.72 -16.08 -3.42
C VAL A 157 -13.19 -17.46 -3.01
N ARG A 158 -13.97 -18.51 -3.29
CA ARG A 158 -13.53 -19.90 -3.07
C ARG A 158 -12.76 -20.41 -4.29
N MET A 159 -11.73 -21.23 -4.07
CA MET A 159 -10.98 -21.93 -5.11
C MET A 159 -11.08 -23.44 -4.87
N SER A 160 -11.31 -24.23 -5.91
CA SER A 160 -11.34 -25.70 -5.78
C SER A 160 -9.98 -26.23 -5.35
N ARG A 161 -9.96 -27.36 -4.63
CA ARG A 161 -8.71 -28.02 -4.24
C ARG A 161 -7.88 -28.41 -5.47
N GLU A 162 -8.54 -28.82 -6.54
CA GLU A 162 -7.95 -29.22 -7.81
C GLU A 162 -7.26 -28.03 -8.50
N ASP A 163 -7.94 -26.87 -8.57
CA ASP A 163 -7.37 -25.65 -9.14
C ASP A 163 -6.20 -25.12 -8.32
N LEU A 164 -6.26 -25.26 -6.99
CA LEU A 164 -5.14 -24.90 -6.12
C LEU A 164 -3.91 -25.77 -6.41
N ILE A 165 -4.09 -27.10 -6.55
CA ILE A 165 -3.00 -28.01 -6.90
C ILE A 165 -2.44 -27.68 -8.28
N ALA A 166 -3.30 -27.46 -9.28
CA ALA A 166 -2.88 -27.08 -10.62
C ALA A 166 -2.09 -25.76 -10.61
N SER A 167 -2.51 -24.79 -9.80
CA SER A 167 -1.81 -23.51 -9.64
C SER A 167 -0.42 -23.70 -9.02
N LEU A 168 -0.30 -24.55 -7.99
CA LEU A 168 1.01 -24.86 -7.38
C LEU A 168 1.95 -25.59 -8.35
N ILE A 169 1.43 -26.51 -9.17
CA ILE A 169 2.24 -27.19 -10.19
C ILE A 169 2.75 -26.20 -11.24
N ARG A 170 1.90 -25.26 -11.68
CA ARG A 170 2.31 -24.18 -12.59
C ARG A 170 3.27 -23.19 -11.95
N HIS A 171 3.28 -23.09 -10.62
CA HIS A 171 4.25 -22.34 -9.82
C HIS A 171 5.55 -23.15 -9.59
N ASP A 172 5.82 -24.17 -10.42
CA ASP A 172 7.02 -25.02 -10.38
C ASP A 172 7.17 -25.92 -9.13
N TYR A 173 6.11 -26.16 -8.37
CA TYR A 173 6.13 -27.22 -7.35
C TYR A 173 5.80 -28.60 -7.94
N SER A 174 6.53 -29.63 -7.49
CA SER A 174 6.22 -31.01 -7.87
C SER A 174 4.79 -31.41 -7.48
N GLU A 175 4.19 -32.33 -8.22
CA GLU A 175 2.84 -32.84 -7.96
C GLU A 175 2.68 -33.34 -6.50
N ASN A 176 3.70 -34.03 -5.98
CA ASN A 176 3.70 -34.49 -4.60
C ASN A 176 3.70 -33.32 -3.60
N ASN A 177 4.56 -32.32 -3.80
CA ASN A 177 4.62 -31.14 -2.93
C ASN A 177 3.30 -30.35 -2.96
N SER A 178 2.70 -30.22 -4.15
CA SER A 178 1.42 -29.55 -4.37
C SER A 178 0.28 -30.26 -3.64
N ASN A 179 0.21 -31.60 -3.73
CA ASN A 179 -0.76 -32.40 -2.98
C ASN A 179 -0.59 -32.30 -1.47
N VAL A 180 0.67 -32.36 -0.99
CA VAL A 180 0.97 -32.21 0.44
C VAL A 180 0.61 -30.81 0.94
N ALA A 181 0.89 -29.76 0.16
CA ALA A 181 0.53 -28.39 0.49
C ALA A 181 -0.99 -28.19 0.56
N ALA A 182 -1.75 -28.66 -0.45
CA ALA A 182 -3.20 -28.63 -0.45
C ALA A 182 -3.82 -29.39 0.73
N SER A 183 -3.19 -30.47 1.20
CA SER A 183 -3.63 -31.16 2.42
C SER A 183 -3.28 -30.37 3.68
N ARG A 184 -2.09 -29.75 3.76
CA ARG A 184 -1.65 -28.95 4.92
C ARG A 184 -2.39 -27.62 5.04
N VAL A 185 -2.86 -27.03 3.94
CA VAL A 185 -3.58 -25.76 3.94
C VAL A 185 -4.96 -25.89 4.59
N SER A 186 -5.52 -27.11 4.70
CA SER A 186 -6.79 -27.43 5.37
C SER A 186 -6.94 -26.79 6.76
N ARG A 187 -5.84 -26.65 7.53
CA ARG A 187 -5.87 -26.01 8.86
C ARG A 187 -6.11 -24.49 8.80
N TYR A 188 -5.92 -23.85 7.65
CA TYR A 188 -6.06 -22.41 7.43
C TYR A 188 -7.30 -22.02 6.64
N VAL A 189 -8.01 -22.99 6.07
CA VAL A 189 -9.16 -22.76 5.20
C VAL A 189 -10.45 -23.33 5.79
N ASP A 190 -11.55 -22.82 5.30
CA ASP A 190 -12.88 -23.39 5.35
C ASP A 190 -13.13 -24.14 4.03
N ASN A 191 -13.55 -25.39 4.10
CA ASN A 191 -14.00 -26.18 2.95
C ASN A 191 -15.53 -26.25 3.02
N ASP A 192 -16.21 -25.88 1.94
CA ASP A 192 -17.69 -25.89 1.88
C ASP A 192 -18.33 -27.29 1.85
N GLY A 193 -17.52 -28.34 1.81
CA GLY A 193 -17.98 -29.72 1.69
C GLY A 193 -17.97 -30.24 0.25
N GLU A 194 -17.78 -29.36 -0.74
CA GLU A 194 -17.66 -29.71 -2.16
C GLU A 194 -16.20 -29.64 -2.64
N GLY A 195 -15.26 -29.32 -1.75
CA GLY A 195 -13.84 -29.20 -2.08
C GLY A 195 -13.41 -27.77 -2.39
N ASN A 196 -14.29 -26.77 -2.26
CA ASN A 196 -13.93 -25.38 -2.50
C ASN A 196 -13.43 -24.70 -1.22
N LEU A 197 -12.20 -24.23 -1.28
CA LEU A 197 -11.42 -23.73 -0.17
C LEU A 197 -11.49 -22.21 -0.11
N ARG A 198 -11.62 -21.66 1.10
CA ARG A 198 -11.50 -20.22 1.38
C ARG A 198 -10.72 -20.00 2.66
N LEU A 199 -9.82 -19.02 2.71
CA LEU A 199 -9.08 -18.74 3.94
C LEU A 199 -10.02 -18.36 5.09
N ARG A 200 -9.71 -18.91 6.27
CA ARG A 200 -10.21 -18.42 7.55
C ARG A 200 -9.28 -17.32 8.06
N ASN A 201 -9.67 -16.64 9.14
CA ASN A 201 -8.83 -15.65 9.82
C ASN A 201 -7.43 -16.18 10.20
N THR A 202 -7.30 -17.48 10.48
CA THR A 202 -5.98 -18.10 10.74
C THR A 202 -5.10 -18.13 9.50
N GLY A 203 -5.68 -18.36 8.32
CA GLY A 203 -4.98 -18.31 7.04
C GLY A 203 -4.63 -16.89 6.62
N LEU A 204 -5.56 -15.94 6.77
CA LEU A 204 -5.30 -14.52 6.50
C LEU A 204 -4.14 -13.99 7.34
N ARG A 205 -4.12 -14.27 8.65
CA ARG A 205 -3.00 -13.88 9.52
C ARG A 205 -1.66 -14.50 9.13
N ARG A 206 -1.67 -15.74 8.62
CA ARG A 206 -0.46 -16.38 8.12
C ARG A 206 0.04 -15.69 6.85
N ALA A 207 -0.86 -15.40 5.91
CA ALA A 207 -0.53 -14.66 4.70
C ALA A 207 0.05 -13.28 5.03
N ASP A 208 -0.57 -12.53 5.95
CA ASP A 208 -0.07 -11.22 6.40
C ASP A 208 1.35 -11.32 6.99
N GLY A 209 1.64 -12.38 7.75
CA GLY A 209 2.99 -12.67 8.25
C GLY A 209 4.01 -12.89 7.14
N LEU A 210 3.66 -13.72 6.14
CA LEU A 210 4.51 -13.98 4.98
C LEU A 210 4.77 -12.71 4.16
N ILE A 211 3.74 -11.89 3.94
CA ILE A 211 3.85 -10.61 3.22
C ILE A 211 4.77 -9.66 3.96
N HIS A 212 4.67 -9.60 5.29
CA HIS A 212 5.55 -8.75 6.10
C HIS A 212 7.01 -9.20 6.02
N GLU A 213 7.27 -10.51 6.13
CA GLU A 213 8.61 -11.08 6.02
C GLU A 213 9.22 -10.90 4.63
N GLY A 214 8.44 -11.10 3.56
CA GLY A 214 8.89 -10.95 2.18
C GLY A 214 9.04 -9.50 1.70
N SER A 215 8.57 -8.52 2.49
CA SER A 215 8.67 -7.07 2.18
C SER A 215 9.85 -6.38 2.87
N MET A 216 10.61 -7.08 3.72
CA MET A 216 11.82 -6.58 4.41
C MET A 216 13.08 -6.90 3.62
#